data_AF-A0A836W7R1-F1
#
_entry.id   AF-A0A836W7R1-F1
#
_cell.length_a   1.000
_cell.length_b   1.000
_cell.length_c   1.000
_cell.angle_alpha   90.00
_cell.angle_beta   90.00
_cell.angle_gamma   90.00
#
_symmetry.space_group_name_H-M   'P 1'
#
loop_
_entity.id
_entity.type
_entity.pdbx_description
1 polymer ?
#
loop_
_entity_poly.entity_id
_entity_poly.type
_entity_poly.pdbx_seq_one_letter_code
_entity_poly.pdbx_strand_id
1 'polypeptide(L)' 'MPKKRQNRGRHKGSKGHTRTVQCDNCGRIIPRDKAICVTRWYTPVDPQLPASSKR' A
#
# COMPACT_ATOMS: atom_id res chain seq x y z
N MET A 1 24.51 15.09 -11.30
CA MET A 1 23.92 14.13 -10.34
C MET A 1 23.25 13.00 -11.12
N PRO A 2 23.62 11.73 -10.91
CA PRO A 2 23.14 10.63 -11.74
C PRO A 2 21.68 10.29 -11.47
N LYS A 3 20.94 9.92 -12.53
CA LYS A 3 19.58 9.43 -12.42
C LYS A 3 19.58 7.97 -12.01
N LYS A 4 19.37 7.67 -10.71
CA LYS A 4 19.36 6.29 -10.20
C LYS A 4 18.27 5.40 -10.82
N ARG A 5 17.08 5.94 -11.13
CA ARG A 5 15.93 5.17 -11.67
C ARG A 5 15.22 5.95 -12.78
N GLN A 6 14.82 5.27 -13.85
CA GLN A 6 14.13 5.89 -15.00
C GLN A 6 12.85 6.63 -14.60
N ASN A 7 12.07 6.06 -13.69
CA ASN A 7 10.81 6.60 -13.19
C ASN A 7 10.93 7.39 -11.88
N ARG A 8 12.16 7.64 -11.38
CA ARG A 8 12.41 8.30 -10.07
C ARG A 8 11.72 7.60 -8.87
N GLY A 9 11.38 6.33 -9.02
CA GLY A 9 10.73 5.51 -7.99
C GLY A 9 9.23 5.74 -7.82
N ARG A 10 8.52 6.19 -8.87
CA ARG A 10 7.05 6.36 -8.85
C ARG A 10 6.42 6.03 -10.19
N HIS A 11 5.11 5.77 -10.20
CA HIS A 11 4.31 5.46 -11.39
C HIS A 11 3.46 6.65 -11.88
N LYS A 12 4.03 7.87 -11.86
CA LYS A 12 3.29 9.11 -12.18
C LYS A 12 2.92 9.27 -13.67
N GLY A 13 3.80 8.82 -14.56
CA GLY A 13 3.68 9.07 -16.01
C GLY A 13 3.79 10.56 -16.36
N SER A 14 3.02 11.02 -17.34
CA SER A 14 2.97 12.41 -17.84
C SER A 14 2.13 13.37 -16.98
N LYS A 15 1.58 12.89 -15.85
CA LYS A 15 0.64 13.68 -15.01
C LYS A 15 1.37 14.75 -14.20
N GLY A 16 0.73 15.92 -14.04
CA GLY A 16 1.21 17.03 -13.21
C GLY A 16 1.10 16.77 -11.70
N HIS A 17 0.02 16.15 -11.24
CA HIS A 17 -0.21 15.83 -9.83
C HIS A 17 -0.94 14.49 -9.65
N THR A 18 -0.72 13.86 -8.51
CA THR A 18 -1.33 12.61 -8.06
C THR A 18 -1.79 12.79 -6.63
N ARG A 19 -2.99 12.30 -6.30
CA ARG A 19 -3.53 12.37 -4.94
C ARG A 19 -2.57 11.72 -3.94
N THR A 20 -2.58 12.22 -2.70
CA THR A 20 -1.83 11.64 -1.59
C THR A 20 -2.67 10.63 -0.82
N VAL A 21 -2.00 9.71 -0.13
CA VAL A 21 -2.56 8.69 0.75
C VAL A 21 -1.77 8.69 2.06
N GLN A 22 -2.41 8.27 3.15
CA GLN A 22 -1.72 8.08 4.44
C GLN A 22 -1.09 6.69 4.49
N CYS A 23 0.10 6.59 5.11
CA CYS A 23 0.72 5.29 5.37
C CYS A 23 0.09 4.62 6.59
N ASP A 24 -0.32 3.37 6.44
CA ASP A 24 -0.99 2.62 7.51
C ASP A 24 -0.10 2.36 8.74
N ASN A 25 1.23 2.28 8.53
CA ASN A 25 2.17 1.97 9.60
C ASN A 25 2.71 3.21 10.33
N CYS A 26 3.08 4.26 9.59
CA CYS A 26 3.72 5.46 10.18
C CYS A 26 2.91 6.76 10.04
N GLY A 27 1.72 6.73 9.42
CA GLY A 27 0.84 7.89 9.28
C GLY A 27 1.36 9.01 8.39
N ARG A 28 2.48 8.82 7.69
CA ARG A 28 3.03 9.85 6.79
C ARG A 28 2.18 9.98 5.51
N ILE A 29 2.05 11.22 5.05
CA ILE A 29 1.40 11.54 3.76
C ILE A 29 2.37 11.20 2.63
N ILE A 30 1.97 10.26 1.76
CA ILE A 30 2.76 9.80 0.62
C ILE A 30 1.93 9.96 -0.67
N PRO A 31 2.53 10.32 -1.81
CA PRO A 31 1.85 10.29 -3.10
C PRO A 31 1.40 8.87 -3.47
N ARG A 32 0.17 8.72 -3.97
CA ARG A 32 -0.41 7.41 -4.29
C ARG A 32 0.43 6.58 -5.25
N ASP A 33 1.10 7.23 -6.20
CA ASP A 33 1.98 6.63 -7.20
C ASP A 33 3.35 6.18 -6.64
N LYS A 34 3.67 6.55 -5.39
CA LYS A 34 4.87 6.12 -4.66
C LYS A 34 4.54 5.07 -3.58
N ALA A 35 3.28 4.98 -3.14
CA ALA A 35 2.89 4.09 -2.06
C ALA A 35 3.13 2.62 -2.45
N ILE A 36 3.64 1.83 -1.50
CA ILE A 36 3.78 0.38 -1.66
C ILE A 36 2.44 -0.22 -1.20
N CYS A 37 1.58 -0.55 -2.16
CA CYS A 37 0.29 -1.17 -1.87
C CYS A 37 0.45 -2.69 -1.79
N VAL A 38 0.16 -3.28 -0.63
CA VAL A 38 0.19 -4.72 -0.42
C VAL A 38 -1.23 -5.21 -0.17
N THR A 39 -1.78 -5.98 -1.11
CA THR A 39 -3.07 -6.65 -0.93
C THR A 39 -2.85 -7.95 -0.15
N ARG A 40 -3.49 -8.08 1.01
CA ARG A 40 -3.46 -9.31 1.82
C ARG A 40 -4.89 -9.81 2.01
N TRP A 41 -5.10 -11.09 1.75
CA TRP A 41 -6.34 -11.77 2.13
C TRP A 41 -6.26 -12.07 3.62
N TYR A 42 -7.26 -11.65 4.38
CA TYR A 42 -7.36 -11.90 5.81
C TYR A 42 -8.66 -12.66 6.09
N THR A 43 -8.53 -13.79 6.78
CA THR A 43 -9.65 -14.50 7.38
C THR A 43 -9.95 -13.88 8.75
N PRO A 44 -11.16 -13.36 8.98
CA PRO A 44 -11.54 -12.79 10.28
C PRO A 44 -11.48 -13.79 11.45
N VAL A 45 -11.50 -15.08 11.11
CA VAL A 45 -11.49 -16.19 12.07
C VAL A 45 -10.11 -16.81 12.09
N ASP A 46 -9.58 -17.03 13.29
CA ASP A 46 -8.35 -17.81 13.48
C ASP A 46 -8.56 -19.25 12.97
N PRO A 47 -7.64 -19.80 12.17
CA PRO A 47 -7.71 -21.20 11.75
C PRO A 47 -7.85 -22.21 12.89
N GLN A 48 -7.30 -21.91 14.08
CA GLN A 48 -7.29 -22.79 15.25
C GLN A 48 -8.55 -22.68 16.12
N LEU A 49 -9.41 -21.69 15.87
CA LEU A 49 -10.65 -21.52 16.63
C LEU A 49 -11.63 -22.68 16.33
N PRO A 50 -12.25 -23.30 17.36
CA PRO A 50 -13.18 -24.42 17.19
C PRO A 50 -14.39 -24.02 16.35
N ALA A 51 -14.88 -24.95 15.54
CA ALA A 51 -15.96 -24.72 14.58
C ALA A 51 -17.25 -24.15 15.20
N SER A 52 -17.50 -24.42 16.49
CA SER A 52 -18.66 -23.91 17.24
C SER A 52 -18.71 -22.38 17.37
N SER A 53 -17.57 -21.70 17.24
CA SER A 53 -17.47 -20.23 17.31
C SER A 53 -17.54 -19.56 15.94
N LYS A 54 -17.60 -20.34 14.86
CA LYS A 54 -17.73 -19.86 13.48
C LYS A 54 -19.24 -19.73 13.22
N ARG A 55 -19.76 -18.51 13.34
CA ARG A 55 -21.16 -18.18 13.02
C ARG A 55 -21.51 -18.54 11.58
#